data_AF-A0A1B6GZE8-F1
#
_entry.id   AF-A0A1B6GZE8-F1
#
_cell.length_a   1.000
_cell.length_b   1.000
_cell.length_c   1.000
_cell.angle_alpha   90.00
_cell.angle_beta   90.00
_cell.angle_gamma   90.00
#
_symmetry.space_group_name_H-M   'P 1'
#
loop_
_entity.id
_entity.type
_entity.pdbx_description
1 polymer ?
#
loop_
_entity_poly.entity_id
_entity_poly.type
_entity_poly.pdbx_seq_one_letter_code
_entity_poly.pdbx_strand_id
1 'polypeptide(L)'
;MVALMVTLLVLAAPALAVETVQTCQCMEYWTCVLGGGMPTTYCGLTESSVCCFPRPPRLGSHSHSSCGRKGADSGIKGVAGAGEWPWHAAILEKDNAVYVCGA
;
A
#
# COMPACT_ATOMS: atom_id res chain seq x y z
N MET A 1 -58.92 -25.26 5.64
CA MET A 1 -57.94 -25.96 4.79
C MET A 1 -57.97 -25.31 3.41
N VAL A 2 -56.81 -25.17 2.75
CA VAL A 2 -56.59 -24.68 1.36
C VAL A 2 -56.20 -23.19 1.14
N ALA A 3 -56.60 -22.20 1.95
CA ALA A 3 -56.38 -20.79 1.56
C ALA A 3 -55.11 -20.07 2.07
N LEU A 4 -54.31 -20.63 2.99
CA LEU A 4 -53.17 -19.91 3.59
C LEU A 4 -51.78 -20.51 3.28
N MET A 5 -51.71 -21.54 2.46
CA MET A 5 -50.45 -22.21 2.10
C MET A 5 -49.82 -21.69 0.80
N VAL A 6 -50.37 -20.66 0.16
CA VAL A 6 -50.00 -20.26 -1.21
C VAL A 6 -49.17 -18.97 -1.28
N THR A 7 -48.95 -18.23 -0.18
CA THR A 7 -48.40 -16.85 -0.27
C THR A 7 -47.03 -16.63 0.38
N LEU A 8 -46.29 -17.67 0.75
CA LEU A 8 -44.93 -17.54 1.28
C LEU A 8 -43.89 -18.24 0.39
N LEU A 9 -44.15 -18.25 -0.92
CA LEU A 9 -43.26 -18.78 -1.96
C LEU A 9 -42.57 -17.66 -2.74
N VAL A 10 -42.29 -16.52 -2.12
CA VAL A 10 -41.70 -15.37 -2.81
C VAL A 10 -40.51 -14.84 -2.02
N LEU A 11 -39.36 -14.88 -2.70
CA LEU A 11 -38.07 -14.28 -2.35
C LEU A 11 -37.22 -15.09 -1.37
N ALA A 12 -36.76 -16.25 -1.86
CA ALA A 12 -35.35 -16.59 -1.67
C ALA A 12 -34.52 -15.44 -2.25
N ALA A 13 -34.18 -14.47 -1.40
CA ALA A 13 -33.10 -13.56 -1.70
C ALA A 13 -31.88 -14.43 -2.00
N PRO A 14 -31.15 -14.23 -3.11
CA PRO A 14 -29.80 -14.71 -3.13
C PRO A 14 -29.15 -14.00 -1.95
N ALA A 15 -28.86 -14.75 -0.89
CA ALA A 15 -27.78 -14.41 -0.01
C ALA A 15 -26.61 -14.23 -0.96
N LEU A 16 -26.28 -12.98 -1.29
CA LEU A 16 -25.01 -12.65 -1.91
C LEU A 16 -24.00 -13.23 -0.95
N ALA A 17 -23.51 -14.41 -1.30
CA ALA A 17 -22.39 -15.02 -0.66
C ALA A 17 -21.31 -13.95 -0.71
N VAL A 18 -21.10 -13.30 0.44
CA VAL A 18 -19.87 -12.57 0.69
C VAL A 18 -18.84 -13.68 0.74
N GLU A 19 -18.35 -14.03 -0.43
CA GLU A 19 -17.25 -14.95 -0.60
C GLU A 19 -16.06 -14.29 0.10
N THR A 20 -15.73 -14.79 1.28
CA THR A 20 -14.59 -14.33 2.08
C THR A 20 -13.30 -14.84 1.44
N VAL A 21 -13.04 -14.45 0.20
CA VAL A 21 -11.71 -14.54 -0.41
C VAL A 21 -10.92 -13.38 0.18
N GLN A 22 -10.21 -13.57 1.31
CA GLN A 22 -9.36 -12.57 2.00
C GLN A 22 -9.29 -11.22 1.26
N THR A 23 -10.31 -10.40 1.48
CA THR A 23 -10.85 -9.47 0.47
C THR A 23 -10.00 -8.22 0.38
N CYS A 24 -9.15 -8.11 -0.64
CA CYS A 24 -8.52 -6.84 -0.94
C CYS A 24 -9.56 -5.81 -1.37
N GLN A 25 -9.31 -4.54 -1.06
CA GLN A 25 -10.17 -3.45 -1.48
C GLN A 25 -9.57 -2.72 -2.68
N CYS A 26 -10.36 -2.52 -3.72
CA CYS A 26 -9.97 -1.72 -4.86
C CYS A 26 -10.02 -0.23 -4.54
N MET A 27 -8.88 0.44 -4.64
CA MET A 27 -8.76 1.88 -4.42
C MET A 27 -7.60 2.47 -5.22
N GLU A 28 -7.47 3.80 -5.19
CA GLU A 28 -6.38 4.51 -5.84
C GLU A 28 -5.02 4.16 -5.21
N TYR A 29 -3.98 4.08 -6.03
CA TYR A 29 -2.65 3.61 -5.64
C TYR A 29 -2.08 4.36 -4.43
N TRP A 30 -2.07 5.70 -4.48
CA TRP A 30 -1.54 6.51 -3.38
C TRP A 30 -2.38 6.41 -2.12
N THR A 31 -3.70 6.30 -2.26
CA THR A 31 -4.62 6.08 -1.13
C THR A 31 -4.27 4.79 -0.38
N CYS A 32 -3.98 3.70 -1.10
CA CYS A 32 -3.54 2.45 -0.48
C CYS A 32 -2.18 2.59 0.24
N VAL A 33 -1.20 3.23 -0.41
CA VAL A 33 0.16 3.40 0.13
C VAL A 33 0.15 4.31 1.37
N LEU A 34 -0.54 5.44 1.31
CA LEU A 34 -0.66 6.39 2.43
C LEU A 34 -1.45 5.81 3.60
N GLY A 35 -2.42 4.93 3.32
CA GLY A 35 -3.15 4.17 4.34
C GLY A 35 -2.35 3.01 4.96
N GLY A 36 -1.10 2.79 4.54
CA GLY A 36 -0.24 1.71 5.04
C GLY A 36 -0.56 0.32 4.48
N GLY A 37 -1.45 0.24 3.48
CA GLY A 37 -1.80 -0.98 2.77
C GLY A 37 -0.70 -1.45 1.81
N MET A 38 -0.91 -2.63 1.23
CA MET A 38 -0.03 -3.18 0.18
C MET A 38 -0.78 -3.22 -1.16
N PRO A 39 -0.44 -2.34 -2.12
CA PRO A 39 -0.99 -2.43 -3.46
C PRO A 39 -0.38 -3.63 -4.19
N THR A 40 -1.20 -4.40 -4.88
CA THR A 40 -0.77 -5.63 -5.57
C THR A 40 -1.07 -5.55 -7.06
N THR A 41 -2.27 -5.95 -7.47
CA THR A 41 -2.70 -6.04 -8.87
C THR A 41 -3.70 -4.93 -9.19
N TYR A 42 -3.71 -4.45 -10.44
CA TYR A 42 -4.75 -3.55 -10.91
C TYR A 42 -6.11 -4.24 -10.88
N CYS A 43 -7.13 -3.56 -10.35
CA CYS A 43 -8.42 -4.21 -10.08
C CYS A 43 -9.63 -3.41 -10.58
N GLY A 44 -9.41 -2.45 -11.47
CA GLY A 44 -10.46 -1.73 -12.19
C GLY A 44 -10.16 -1.63 -13.68
N LEU A 45 -11.05 -0.94 -14.40
CA LEU A 45 -10.90 -0.65 -15.84
C LEU A 45 -9.91 0.49 -16.12
N THR A 46 -9.47 1.19 -15.07
CA THR A 46 -8.51 2.30 -15.15
C THR A 46 -7.17 1.88 -14.55
N GLU A 47 -6.08 2.32 -15.18
CA GLU A 47 -4.68 2.05 -14.76
C GLU A 47 -4.28 2.72 -13.42
N SER A 48 -5.24 3.31 -12.71
CA SER A 48 -5.05 4.03 -11.45
C SER A 48 -5.56 3.30 -10.21
N SER A 49 -6.30 2.19 -10.38
CA SER A 49 -6.95 1.46 -9.29
C SER A 49 -6.28 0.11 -9.02
N VAL A 50 -5.91 -0.14 -7.76
CA VAL A 50 -5.17 -1.32 -7.32
C VAL A 50 -5.86 -2.03 -6.16
N CYS A 51 -5.69 -3.35 -6.11
CA CYS A 51 -6.13 -4.24 -5.05
C CYS A 51 -5.23 -4.04 -3.84
N CYS A 52 -5.78 -3.37 -2.82
CA CYS A 52 -5.10 -3.00 -1.59
C CYS A 52 -5.36 -4.02 -0.50
N PHE A 53 -4.30 -4.65 -0.01
CA PHE A 53 -4.39 -5.53 1.16
C PHE A 53 -4.11 -4.74 2.45
N PRO A 54 -4.96 -4.89 3.49
CA PRO A 54 -4.63 -4.36 4.81
C PRO A 54 -3.40 -5.11 5.34
N ARG A 55 -2.28 -4.40 5.52
CA ARG A 55 -1.11 -5.00 6.19
C ARG A 55 -1.40 -5.12 7.69
N PRO A 56 -0.95 -6.20 8.35
CA PRO A 56 -0.87 -6.19 9.80
C PRO A 56 0.03 -5.02 10.24
N PRO A 57 -0.26 -4.37 11.38
CA PRO A 57 0.57 -3.28 11.88
C PRO A 57 2.03 -3.76 11.95
N ARG A 58 2.91 -3.10 11.19
CA ARG A 58 4.32 -3.48 11.15
C ARG A 58 4.91 -3.29 12.53
N LEU A 59 5.44 -4.37 13.11
CA LEU A 59 6.26 -4.32 14.32
C LEU A 59 7.60 -3.68 13.96
N GLY A 60 7.61 -2.35 13.93
CA GLY A 60 8.73 -1.52 13.53
C GLY A 60 8.27 -0.08 13.61
N SER A 61 8.72 0.60 14.67
CA SER A 61 8.31 1.95 15.04
C SER A 61 8.23 2.85 13.81
N HIS A 62 7.01 3.20 13.44
CA HIS A 62 6.71 4.30 12.55
C HIS A 62 7.00 5.58 13.34
N SER A 63 8.28 5.87 13.55
CA SER A 63 8.73 7.17 14.02
C SER A 63 8.59 8.16 12.85
N HIS A 64 7.35 8.43 12.45
CA HIS A 64 6.98 9.60 11.64
C HIS A 64 7.30 10.92 12.37
N SER A 65 7.79 10.87 13.61
CA SER A 65 8.05 12.05 14.44
C SER A 65 9.28 12.86 14.03
N SER A 66 10.08 12.43 13.04
CA SER A 66 11.14 13.28 12.50
C SER A 66 11.57 12.94 11.07
N CYS A 67 11.10 13.73 10.10
CA CYS A 67 11.67 13.80 8.75
C CYS A 67 12.72 14.92 8.65
N GLY A 68 13.57 14.88 7.61
CA GLY A 68 14.47 16.01 7.29
C GLY A 68 15.60 16.31 8.29
N ARG A 69 15.87 15.43 9.26
CA ARG A 69 16.98 15.60 10.21
C ARG A 69 18.33 15.28 9.56
N LYS A 70 19.11 16.32 9.27
CA LYS A 70 20.50 16.19 8.81
C LYS A 70 21.34 15.46 9.87
N GLY A 71 22.26 14.62 9.40
CA GLY A 71 23.26 13.96 10.24
C GLY A 71 24.45 14.87 10.56
N ALA A 72 25.49 14.27 11.14
CA ALA A 72 26.73 14.97 11.47
C ALA A 72 27.46 15.42 10.19
N ASP A 73 28.00 16.63 10.23
CA ASP A 73 28.80 17.21 9.15
C ASP A 73 30.23 16.64 9.17
N SER A 74 30.83 16.44 8.00
CA SER A 74 32.22 15.99 7.87
C SER A 74 33.24 17.06 8.27
N GLY A 75 32.87 18.34 8.23
CA GLY A 75 33.77 19.47 8.42
C GLY A 75 34.70 19.74 7.22
N ILE A 76 34.63 18.93 6.15
CA ILE A 76 35.43 19.08 4.94
C ILE A 76 34.61 19.84 3.91
N LYS A 77 35.09 21.02 3.49
CA LYS A 77 34.39 21.83 2.50
C LYS A 77 34.20 21.06 1.19
N GLY A 78 32.95 20.95 0.76
CA GLY A 78 32.57 20.32 -0.51
C GLY A 78 32.38 18.80 -0.45
N VAL A 79 32.51 18.18 0.72
CA VAL A 79 32.33 16.72 0.88
C VAL A 79 31.31 16.44 1.97
N ALA A 80 30.23 15.74 1.60
CA ALA A 80 29.25 15.27 2.58
C ALA A 80 29.82 14.07 3.36
N GLY A 81 29.61 14.08 4.67
CA GLY A 81 29.94 12.96 5.55
C GLY A 81 29.01 11.77 5.35
N ALA A 82 29.47 10.58 5.76
CA ALA A 82 28.65 9.39 5.77
C ALA A 82 27.44 9.60 6.70
N GLY A 83 26.23 9.42 6.17
CA GLY A 83 24.99 9.65 6.93
C GLY A 83 24.67 11.12 7.21
N GLU A 84 25.40 12.08 6.62
CA GLU A 84 25.07 13.51 6.74
C GLU A 84 23.70 13.83 6.14
N TRP A 85 23.33 13.13 5.06
CA TRP A 85 22.04 13.26 4.38
C TRP A 85 21.33 11.90 4.37
N PRO A 86 20.68 11.49 5.48
CA PRO A 86 20.17 10.12 5.66
C PRO A 86 19.10 9.68 4.65
N TRP A 87 18.42 10.64 4.02
CA TRP A 87 17.42 10.37 2.99
C TRP A 87 18.00 10.24 1.59
N HIS A 88 19.27 10.60 1.38
CA HIS A 88 19.89 10.48 0.08
C HIS A 88 19.96 9.00 -0.33
N ALA A 89 19.35 8.69 -1.46
CA ALA A 89 19.31 7.33 -1.99
C ALA A 89 19.92 7.28 -3.38
N ALA A 90 20.60 6.17 -3.68
CA ALA A 90 21.08 5.85 -5.01
C ALA A 90 20.20 4.77 -5.62
N ILE A 91 19.74 4.99 -6.85
CA ILE A 91 19.02 4.02 -7.65
C ILE A 91 20.03 3.37 -8.59
N LEU A 92 20.16 2.05 -8.46
CA LEU A 92 21.13 1.26 -9.20
C LEU A 92 20.42 0.30 -10.16
N GLU A 93 21.02 0.08 -11.33
CA GLU A 93 20.61 -1.03 -12.19
C GLU A 93 20.85 -2.37 -11.50
N LYS A 94 19.88 -3.29 -11.64
CA LYS A 94 19.89 -4.57 -10.93
C LYS A 94 21.10 -5.44 -11.25
N ASP A 95 21.47 -5.53 -12.54
CA ASP A 95 22.41 -6.56 -12.99
C ASP A 95 23.87 -6.14 -12.80
N ASN A 96 24.17 -4.84 -12.85
CA ASN A 96 25.53 -4.32 -12.78
C ASN A 96 25.78 -3.33 -11.62
N ALA A 97 24.76 -3.07 -10.79
CA ALA A 97 24.80 -2.07 -9.71
C ALA A 97 25.28 -0.68 -10.19
N VAL A 98 25.02 -0.36 -11.47
CA VAL A 98 25.42 0.91 -12.07
C VAL A 98 24.51 2.00 -11.56
N TYR A 99 25.09 3.10 -11.08
CA TYR A 99 24.34 4.28 -10.67
C TYR A 99 23.59 4.89 -11.84
N VAL A 100 22.28 5.02 -11.69
CA VAL A 100 21.41 5.63 -12.72
C VAL A 100 21.00 7.03 -12.29
N CYS A 101 20.48 7.15 -11.07
CA CYS A 101 19.96 8.41 -10.54
C CYS A 101 19.94 8.41 -9.00
N GLY A 102 19.65 9.56 -8.43
CA GLY A 102 19.51 9.75 -6.99
C GLY A 102 18.14 10.28 -6.60
N ALA A 103 17.79 10.13 -5.33
CA ALA A 103 16.62 10.70 -4.67
C ALA A 103 16.99 11.30 -3.31
#